data_AF-A0A5C8RVJ3-F1
#
_entry.id   AF-A0A5C8RVJ3-F1
#
_cell.length_a   1.000
_cell.length_b   1.000
_cell.length_c   1.000
_cell.angle_alpha   90.00
_cell.angle_beta   90.00
_cell.angle_gamma   90.00
#
_symmetry.space_group_name_H-M   'P 1'
#
loop_
_entity.id
_entity.type
_entity.pdbx_description
1 polymer ?
#
loop_
_entity_poly.entity_id
_entity_poly.type
_entity_poly.pdbx_seq_one_letter_code
_entity_poly.pdbx_strand_id
1 'polypeptide(L)'
;MAIDPNNLSQTATLTFAEEFDAFDTWNGTTGLDTVGAPQWSTKIRATGTMPYNDESQYYVAGADGAAGAGNSLPNPFHVADGALTIFAAPAAPDIQGSLEGQAYTSGMINTYHEFSQTYGYFEMRAELPAGHGLWPAFWMLPEDGSWPPELDVMEMIGSEPTTLRNTVHSQVSGDQKVDATHYLNEANVTVSDMTSGFHTYGVDWEPDTITWYYDGQPTFQAATPADLDKPMYLGPVVA
;
A
#
# COMPACT_ATOMS: atom_id res chain seq x y z
N MET A 1 -14.17 -15.10 17.21
CA MET A 1 -13.87 -16.26 16.35
C MET A 1 -12.61 -15.87 15.62
N ALA A 2 -11.57 -16.70 15.62
CA ALA A 2 -10.34 -16.35 14.88
C ALA A 2 -10.67 -16.20 13.39
N ILE A 3 -10.05 -15.24 12.72
CA ILE A 3 -10.25 -15.05 11.30
C ILE A 3 -9.59 -16.21 10.54
N ASP A 4 -10.32 -16.78 9.58
CA ASP A 4 -9.80 -17.75 8.63
C ASP A 4 -9.83 -17.11 7.23
N PRO A 5 -8.65 -16.75 6.66
CA PRO A 5 -8.56 -16.21 5.30
C PRO A 5 -9.23 -17.08 4.23
N ASN A 6 -9.31 -18.39 4.45
CA ASN A 6 -9.93 -19.32 3.51
C ASN A 6 -11.45 -19.43 3.69
N ASN A 7 -12.03 -18.72 4.67
CA ASN A 7 -13.45 -18.76 4.99
C ASN A 7 -13.99 -17.43 5.56
N LEU A 8 -13.53 -16.30 5.02
CA LEU A 8 -13.88 -14.95 5.50
C LEU A 8 -15.39 -14.72 5.61
N SER A 9 -16.20 -15.29 4.70
CA SER A 9 -17.67 -15.16 4.74
C SER A 9 -18.32 -15.70 6.02
N GLN A 10 -17.63 -16.59 6.75
CA GLN A 10 -18.12 -17.17 8.00
C GLN A 10 -17.37 -16.65 9.23
N THR A 11 -16.13 -16.17 9.05
CA THR A 11 -15.27 -15.75 10.17
C THR A 11 -15.08 -14.24 10.28
N ALA A 12 -15.46 -13.46 9.28
CA ALA A 12 -15.32 -12.01 9.22
C ALA A 12 -16.61 -11.32 8.75
N THR A 13 -16.69 -10.01 8.95
CA THR A 13 -17.73 -9.15 8.37
C THR A 13 -17.05 -8.17 7.43
N LEU A 14 -17.47 -8.14 6.17
CA LEU A 14 -16.93 -7.22 5.18
C LEU A 14 -17.34 -5.79 5.53
N THR A 15 -16.35 -4.92 5.73
CA THR A 15 -16.56 -3.50 6.04
C THR A 15 -16.16 -2.58 4.88
N PHE A 16 -15.24 -3.03 4.03
CA PHE A 16 -14.74 -2.33 2.85
C PHE A 16 -14.25 -3.35 1.81
N ALA A 17 -14.49 -3.05 0.53
CA ALA A 17 -13.96 -3.78 -0.60
C ALA A 17 -13.84 -2.87 -1.81
N GLU A 18 -12.85 -3.14 -2.64
CA GLU A 18 -12.69 -2.59 -3.98
C GLU A 18 -12.33 -3.75 -4.91
N GLU A 19 -13.16 -3.96 -5.94
CA GLU A 19 -12.97 -5.03 -6.93
C GLU A 19 -12.41 -4.49 -8.25
N PHE A 20 -12.21 -3.17 -8.35
CA PHE A 20 -11.71 -2.45 -9.51
C PHE A 20 -12.52 -2.73 -10.79
N ASP A 21 -13.85 -2.83 -10.67
CA ASP A 21 -14.78 -2.75 -11.80
C ASP A 21 -14.78 -1.34 -12.43
N ALA A 22 -14.43 -0.33 -11.61
CA ALA A 22 -14.13 1.05 -11.97
C ALA A 22 -13.02 1.57 -11.04
N PHE A 23 -12.41 2.71 -11.40
CA PHE A 23 -11.45 3.39 -10.53
C PHE A 23 -11.69 4.89 -10.58
N ASP A 24 -12.30 5.39 -9.51
CA ASP A 24 -12.63 6.80 -9.34
C ASP A 24 -11.74 7.41 -8.25
N THR A 25 -10.99 8.45 -8.62
CA THR A 25 -10.14 9.17 -7.67
C THR A 25 -10.92 10.22 -6.90
N TRP A 26 -10.58 10.41 -5.62
CA TRP A 26 -11.23 11.40 -4.76
C TRP A 26 -11.10 12.83 -5.29
N ASN A 27 -12.18 13.60 -5.23
CA ASN A 27 -12.28 14.95 -5.80
C ASN A 27 -12.07 16.09 -4.78
N GLY A 28 -11.83 15.79 -3.51
CA GLY A 28 -11.52 16.79 -2.49
C GLY A 28 -12.67 17.22 -1.57
N THR A 29 -13.87 16.62 -1.64
CA THR A 29 -15.06 17.21 -1.00
C THR A 29 -15.67 16.43 0.18
N THR A 30 -15.64 15.08 0.24
CA THR A 30 -15.85 14.17 1.44
C THR A 30 -16.30 12.75 1.05
N GLY A 31 -15.83 11.70 1.76
CA GLY A 31 -16.41 10.34 1.89
C GLY A 31 -16.56 9.50 0.61
N LEU A 32 -16.87 8.19 0.73
CA LEU A 32 -17.29 7.32 -0.39
C LEU A 32 -18.21 8.11 -1.35
N ASP A 33 -18.09 7.93 -2.67
CA ASP A 33 -18.91 8.68 -3.63
C ASP A 33 -20.39 8.61 -3.21
N THR A 34 -21.21 9.58 -3.60
CA THR A 34 -22.66 9.67 -3.43
C THR A 34 -23.45 8.39 -3.75
N VAL A 35 -22.82 7.37 -4.36
CA VAL A 35 -23.33 6.04 -4.67
C VAL A 35 -22.74 4.89 -3.81
N GLY A 36 -21.84 5.16 -2.88
CA GLY A 36 -21.24 4.21 -1.94
C GLY A 36 -19.97 3.49 -2.42
N ALA A 37 -19.39 3.89 -3.55
CA ALA A 37 -18.14 3.30 -4.07
C ALA A 37 -16.89 3.84 -3.34
N PRO A 38 -15.84 3.01 -3.16
CA PRO A 38 -14.53 3.49 -2.70
C PRO A 38 -14.04 4.64 -3.57
N GLN A 39 -13.50 5.69 -2.94
CA GLN A 39 -12.73 6.69 -3.66
C GLN A 39 -11.28 6.53 -3.21
N TRP A 40 -10.36 6.66 -4.16
CA TRP A 40 -8.92 6.55 -3.91
C TRP A 40 -8.26 7.91 -4.01
N SER A 41 -7.49 8.29 -3.00
CA SER A 41 -6.56 9.39 -3.12
C SER A 41 -5.29 8.93 -3.83
N THR A 42 -4.94 9.61 -4.93
CA THR A 42 -3.63 9.45 -5.60
C THR A 42 -2.62 10.49 -5.11
N LYS A 43 -3.05 11.38 -4.20
CA LYS A 43 -2.22 12.48 -3.73
C LYS A 43 -1.54 12.06 -2.43
N ILE A 44 -0.23 12.01 -2.47
CA ILE A 44 0.58 11.60 -1.32
C ILE A 44 0.89 12.81 -0.43
N ARG A 45 1.45 13.87 -1.02
CA ARG A 45 1.78 15.15 -0.36
C ARG A 45 1.63 16.31 -1.35
N ALA A 46 2.13 17.48 -0.97
CA ALA A 46 2.24 18.62 -1.89
C ALA A 46 3.21 18.36 -3.06
N THR A 47 4.17 17.44 -2.87
CA THR A 47 5.15 16.97 -3.85
C THR A 47 4.81 15.55 -4.29
N GLY A 48 5.23 15.16 -5.50
CA GLY A 48 5.04 13.80 -6.02
C GLY A 48 6.07 12.78 -5.53
N THR A 49 6.96 13.15 -4.60
CA THR A 49 8.03 12.26 -4.10
C THR A 49 8.08 12.25 -2.57
N MET A 50 8.54 11.14 -1.98
CA MET A 50 8.77 10.97 -0.55
C MET A 50 10.23 11.31 -0.18
N PRO A 51 10.49 12.17 0.80
CA PRO A 51 11.85 12.60 1.13
C PRO A 51 12.61 11.62 2.06
N TYR A 52 12.00 10.51 2.47
CA TYR A 52 12.48 9.69 3.58
C TYR A 52 13.22 8.41 3.14
N ASN A 53 13.04 7.99 1.89
CA ASN A 53 13.53 6.71 1.37
C ASN A 53 14.48 6.83 0.15
N ASP A 54 14.86 8.04 -0.23
CA ASP A 54 15.66 8.32 -1.44
C ASP A 54 15.09 7.66 -2.72
N GLU A 55 13.75 7.61 -2.79
CA GLU A 55 12.97 7.11 -3.91
C GLU A 55 13.23 7.93 -5.19
N SER A 56 13.36 7.24 -6.33
CA SER A 56 13.79 7.83 -7.62
C SER A 56 12.63 8.19 -8.56
N GLN A 57 11.39 7.96 -8.11
CA GLN A 57 10.17 8.14 -8.86
C GLN A 57 9.36 9.35 -8.38
N TYR A 58 8.63 9.92 -9.33
CA TYR A 58 7.56 10.87 -9.09
C TYR A 58 6.22 10.15 -9.20
N TYR A 59 5.49 10.06 -8.10
CA TYR A 59 4.12 9.58 -8.08
C TYR A 59 3.19 10.60 -8.73
N VAL A 60 2.65 10.23 -9.88
CA VAL A 60 1.74 11.09 -10.64
C VAL A 60 0.35 11.03 -9.99
N ALA A 61 -0.14 12.17 -9.50
CA ALA A 61 -1.51 12.23 -8.99
C ALA A 61 -2.51 12.30 -10.16
N GLY A 62 -3.75 11.83 -9.93
CA GLY A 62 -4.85 11.93 -10.88
C GLY A 62 -5.11 13.37 -11.35
N ALA A 63 -4.91 14.38 -10.50
CA ALA A 63 -5.01 15.79 -10.89
C ALA A 63 -3.88 16.27 -11.83
N ASP A 64 -2.72 15.61 -11.79
CA ASP A 64 -1.59 15.87 -12.70
C ASP A 64 -1.74 15.08 -14.02
N GLY A 65 -2.46 13.95 -13.98
CA GLY A 65 -2.79 13.08 -15.11
C GLY A 65 -4.12 13.38 -15.82
N ALA A 66 -5.01 14.19 -15.22
CA ALA A 66 -6.29 14.61 -15.80
C ALA A 66 -6.28 16.13 -16.05
N ALA A 67 -5.86 16.52 -17.26
CA ALA A 67 -6.13 17.82 -17.89
C ALA A 67 -6.13 19.05 -16.95
N GLY A 68 -4.97 19.52 -16.48
CA GLY A 68 -5.00 20.73 -15.66
C GLY A 68 -3.72 21.41 -15.14
N ALA A 69 -2.51 21.17 -15.65
CA ALA A 69 -1.39 22.11 -15.47
C ALA A 69 -0.19 21.80 -16.41
N GLY A 70 0.04 22.64 -17.42
CA GLY A 70 1.34 22.84 -18.09
C GLY A 70 1.87 21.74 -19.01
N ASN A 71 2.08 20.53 -18.49
CA ASN A 71 2.58 19.34 -19.19
C ASN A 71 1.81 18.13 -18.63
N SER A 72 0.86 17.55 -19.38
CA SER A 72 0.11 16.38 -18.89
C SER A 72 1.07 15.24 -18.55
N LEU A 73 1.18 14.87 -17.27
CA LEU A 73 1.99 13.72 -16.84
C LEU A 73 1.31 12.41 -17.28
N PRO A 74 2.07 11.33 -17.53
CA PRO A 74 1.48 10.04 -17.90
C PRO A 74 0.66 9.49 -16.74
N ASN A 75 -0.62 9.16 -16.98
CA ASN A 75 -1.44 8.49 -15.99
C ASN A 75 -0.88 7.08 -15.70
N PRO A 76 -0.46 6.77 -14.46
CA PRO A 76 0.13 5.47 -14.12
C PRO A 76 -0.94 4.40 -13.82
N PHE A 77 -2.23 4.76 -13.84
CA PHE A 77 -3.33 3.89 -13.45
C PHE A 77 -4.11 3.39 -14.66
N HIS A 78 -4.35 2.08 -14.73
CA HIS A 78 -5.18 1.47 -15.76
C HIS A 78 -6.06 0.38 -15.16
N VAL A 79 -7.37 0.49 -15.37
CA VAL A 79 -8.33 -0.56 -14.98
C VAL A 79 -8.74 -1.35 -16.21
N ALA A 80 -8.58 -2.66 -16.12
CA ALA A 80 -9.12 -3.61 -17.08
C ALA A 80 -9.38 -4.95 -16.40
N ASP A 81 -10.42 -5.65 -16.86
CA ASP A 81 -10.75 -7.02 -16.44
C ASP A 81 -10.86 -7.21 -14.91
N GLY A 82 -11.39 -6.22 -14.19
CA GLY A 82 -11.58 -6.26 -12.73
C GLY A 82 -10.27 -6.14 -11.94
N ALA A 83 -9.26 -5.46 -12.49
CA ALA A 83 -7.99 -5.21 -11.83
C ALA A 83 -7.46 -3.81 -12.13
N LEU A 84 -6.91 -3.16 -11.10
CA LEU A 84 -6.08 -1.99 -11.26
C LEU A 84 -4.63 -2.39 -11.55
N THR A 85 -4.06 -1.83 -12.60
CA THR A 85 -2.62 -1.83 -12.86
C THR A 85 -2.02 -0.49 -12.47
N ILE A 86 -0.94 -0.51 -11.69
CA ILE A 86 -0.11 0.65 -11.37
C ILE A 86 1.22 0.51 -12.12
N PHE A 87 1.51 1.45 -13.01
CA PHE A 87 2.72 1.44 -13.83
C PHE A 87 3.83 2.30 -13.24
N ALA A 88 5.02 1.72 -13.11
CA ALA A 88 6.28 2.43 -12.98
C ALA A 88 7.00 2.48 -14.34
N ALA A 89 7.54 3.63 -14.72
CA ALA A 89 8.23 3.81 -16.00
C ALA A 89 9.35 4.86 -15.92
N PRO A 90 10.43 4.74 -16.72
CA PRO A 90 11.39 5.82 -16.90
C PRO A 90 10.69 7.08 -17.43
N ALA A 91 11.06 8.23 -16.90
CA ALA A 91 10.48 9.50 -17.30
C ALA A 91 10.94 9.90 -18.71
N ALA A 92 9.97 10.21 -19.58
CA ALA A 92 10.24 10.70 -20.92
C ALA A 92 10.97 12.07 -20.88
N PRO A 93 11.88 12.38 -21.83
CA PRO A 93 12.69 13.60 -21.77
C PRO A 93 11.88 14.91 -21.74
N ASP A 94 10.68 14.92 -22.29
CA ASP A 94 9.78 16.08 -22.38
C ASP A 94 9.05 16.38 -21.06
N ILE A 95 8.91 15.41 -20.16
CA ILE A 95 8.28 15.61 -18.84
C ILE A 95 9.29 15.84 -17.71
N GLN A 96 10.60 15.64 -17.94
CA GLN A 96 11.65 15.73 -16.91
C GLN A 96 11.63 17.05 -16.11
N GLY A 97 11.31 18.17 -16.75
CA GLY A 97 11.21 19.47 -16.08
C GLY A 97 10.06 19.58 -15.07
N SER A 98 9.13 18.63 -15.08
CA SER A 98 7.95 18.57 -14.23
C SER A 98 8.05 17.55 -13.09
N LEU A 99 9.14 16.78 -13.01
CA LEU A 99 9.27 15.66 -12.06
C LEU A 99 10.19 15.95 -10.88
N GLU A 100 10.46 17.23 -10.58
CA GLU A 100 11.30 17.61 -9.43
C GLU A 100 12.70 16.95 -9.42
N GLY A 101 13.22 16.58 -10.61
CA GLY A 101 14.51 15.90 -10.76
C GLY A 101 14.46 14.37 -10.69
N GLN A 102 13.28 13.78 -10.55
CA GLN A 102 13.08 12.34 -10.52
C GLN A 102 13.22 11.70 -11.90
N ALA A 103 13.80 10.50 -11.94
CA ALA A 103 14.13 9.79 -13.18
C ALA A 103 13.00 8.86 -13.66
N TYR A 104 12.02 8.58 -12.80
CA TYR A 104 10.91 7.67 -13.06
C TYR A 104 9.58 8.32 -12.71
N THR A 105 8.50 7.80 -13.28
CA THR A 105 7.13 8.08 -12.88
C THR A 105 6.50 6.80 -12.35
N SER A 106 5.68 6.90 -11.32
CA SER A 106 4.88 5.79 -10.83
C SER A 106 3.52 6.24 -10.30
N GLY A 107 2.75 5.33 -9.71
CA GLY A 107 1.49 5.60 -9.03
C GLY A 107 1.47 5.07 -7.60
N MET A 108 0.73 5.77 -6.74
CA MET A 108 0.34 5.35 -5.41
C MET A 108 -1.15 5.68 -5.25
N ILE A 109 -1.87 4.79 -4.60
CA ILE A 109 -3.24 5.05 -4.16
C ILE A 109 -3.33 4.83 -2.66
N ASN A 110 -4.22 5.55 -1.99
CA ASN A 110 -4.51 5.34 -0.59
C ASN A 110 -5.97 5.66 -0.27
N THR A 111 -6.42 5.21 0.89
CA THR A 111 -7.78 5.45 1.40
C THR A 111 -7.86 6.57 2.44
N TYR A 112 -6.85 7.45 2.52
CA TYR A 112 -6.78 8.50 3.54
C TYR A 112 -7.99 9.43 3.46
N HIS A 113 -8.69 9.64 4.59
CA HIS A 113 -9.97 10.35 4.67
C HIS A 113 -11.18 9.67 3.98
N GLU A 114 -10.99 8.52 3.34
CA GLU A 114 -12.06 7.76 2.68
C GLU A 114 -12.46 6.51 3.49
N PHE A 115 -11.47 5.71 3.86
CA PHE A 115 -11.64 4.53 4.69
C PHE A 115 -10.43 4.35 5.61
N SER A 116 -10.71 4.20 6.89
CA SER A 116 -9.75 3.73 7.88
C SER A 116 -10.45 2.83 8.89
N GLN A 117 -9.71 1.87 9.43
CA GLN A 117 -10.25 0.92 10.40
C GLN A 117 -9.17 0.58 11.42
N THR A 118 -9.58 0.41 12.67
CA THR A 118 -8.73 -0.20 13.70
C THR A 118 -9.04 -1.69 13.76
N TYR A 119 -8.00 -2.52 13.70
CA TYR A 119 -8.09 -3.98 13.77
C TYR A 119 -8.88 -4.64 12.62
N GLY A 120 -8.80 -5.96 12.58
CA GLY A 120 -9.49 -6.81 11.61
C GLY A 120 -8.53 -7.38 10.57
N TYR A 121 -9.13 -7.94 9.52
CA TYR A 121 -8.41 -8.56 8.42
C TYR A 121 -8.40 -7.67 7.19
N PHE A 122 -7.21 -7.46 6.65
CA PHE A 122 -6.99 -6.67 5.45
C PHE A 122 -6.27 -7.55 4.44
N GLU A 123 -6.76 -7.62 3.21
CA GLU A 123 -6.20 -8.46 2.15
C GLU A 123 -6.19 -7.73 0.81
N MET A 124 -5.12 -7.93 0.05
CA MET A 124 -5.03 -7.53 -1.34
C MET A 124 -4.69 -8.76 -2.19
N ARG A 125 -5.32 -8.88 -3.36
CA ARG A 125 -4.95 -9.86 -4.39
C ARG A 125 -4.20 -9.16 -5.52
N ALA A 126 -2.91 -9.46 -5.70
CA ALA A 126 -2.07 -8.79 -6.70
C ALA A 126 -1.06 -9.74 -7.35
N GLU A 127 -0.63 -9.38 -8.56
CA GLU A 127 0.58 -9.88 -9.22
C GLU A 127 1.62 -8.75 -9.17
N LEU A 128 2.82 -9.03 -8.67
CA LEU A 128 3.84 -8.00 -8.45
C LEU A 128 4.82 -7.91 -9.62
N PRO A 129 5.40 -6.73 -9.91
CA PRO A 129 6.35 -6.60 -11.01
C PRO A 129 7.76 -7.08 -10.60
N ALA A 130 8.39 -7.88 -11.47
CA ALA A 130 9.82 -8.20 -11.37
C ALA A 130 10.69 -7.09 -11.97
N GLY A 131 11.83 -6.79 -11.38
CA GLY A 131 12.78 -5.83 -11.92
C GLY A 131 13.68 -5.19 -10.86
N HIS A 132 14.93 -4.95 -11.23
CA HIS A 132 15.86 -4.24 -10.34
C HIS A 132 15.39 -2.79 -10.12
N GLY A 133 15.29 -2.39 -8.86
CA GLY A 133 14.87 -1.04 -8.47
C GLY A 133 13.37 -0.88 -8.23
N LEU A 134 12.55 -1.89 -8.57
CA LEU A 134 11.12 -1.87 -8.26
C LEU A 134 10.89 -2.27 -6.80
N TRP A 135 9.99 -1.55 -6.13
CA TRP A 135 9.59 -1.81 -4.75
C TRP A 135 8.08 -1.65 -4.59
N PRO A 136 7.28 -2.65 -5.00
CA PRO A 136 5.85 -2.70 -4.70
C PRO A 136 5.61 -2.89 -3.21
N ALA A 137 4.57 -2.22 -2.69
CA ALA A 137 4.14 -2.34 -1.31
C ALA A 137 2.62 -2.23 -1.15
N PHE A 138 2.12 -2.88 -0.11
CA PHE A 138 0.79 -2.72 0.45
C PHE A 138 0.94 -2.51 1.96
N TRP A 139 0.73 -1.27 2.38
CA TRP A 139 0.95 -0.84 3.76
C TRP A 139 -0.31 -0.20 4.34
N MET A 140 -0.26 0.04 5.64
CA MET A 140 -1.27 0.78 6.38
C MET A 140 -0.60 1.85 7.24
N LEU A 141 -1.19 3.06 7.29
CA LEU A 141 -0.71 4.17 8.11
C LEU A 141 -1.85 4.78 8.95
N PRO A 142 -1.57 5.42 10.08
CA PRO A 142 -2.56 6.11 10.91
C PRO A 142 -3.33 7.23 10.20
N GLU A 143 -4.66 7.26 10.36
CA GLU A 143 -5.53 8.33 9.86
C GLU A 143 -5.20 9.71 10.48
N ASP A 144 -4.58 9.75 11.66
CA ASP A 144 -4.13 10.99 12.29
C ASP A 144 -2.83 11.56 11.68
N GLY A 145 -2.23 10.86 10.71
CA GLY A 145 -0.98 11.24 10.05
C GLY A 145 0.27 11.06 10.90
N SER A 146 0.18 10.37 12.04
CA SER A 146 1.35 10.02 12.86
C SER A 146 2.19 8.93 12.20
N TRP A 147 3.50 8.95 12.47
CA TRP A 147 4.42 7.89 12.09
C TRP A 147 5.64 7.87 13.02
N PRO A 148 6.11 6.68 13.44
CA PRO A 148 5.35 5.43 13.50
C PRO A 148 4.07 5.57 14.37
N PRO A 149 3.13 4.61 14.33
CA PRO A 149 3.26 3.27 13.74
C PRO A 149 3.02 3.18 12.24
N GLU A 150 3.45 2.06 11.64
CA GLU A 150 3.16 1.63 10.26
C GLU A 150 3.04 0.11 10.24
N LEU A 151 2.19 -0.43 9.37
CA LEU A 151 2.00 -1.86 9.19
C LEU A 151 2.14 -2.22 7.71
N ASP A 152 3.24 -2.89 7.37
CA ASP A 152 3.54 -3.36 6.02
C ASP A 152 2.99 -4.77 5.84
N VAL A 153 1.84 -4.87 5.16
CA VAL A 153 1.16 -6.14 4.87
C VAL A 153 1.94 -6.93 3.81
N MET A 154 2.54 -6.23 2.85
CA MET A 154 3.43 -6.82 1.86
C MET A 154 4.39 -5.76 1.35
N GLU A 155 5.67 -6.11 1.32
CA GLU A 155 6.64 -5.48 0.45
C GLU A 155 7.43 -6.55 -0.31
N MET A 156 7.92 -6.18 -1.48
CA MET A 156 8.86 -6.99 -2.26
C MET A 156 9.92 -6.08 -2.88
N ILE A 157 11.16 -6.55 -2.91
CA ILE A 157 12.18 -5.96 -3.78
C ILE A 157 12.14 -6.70 -5.11
N GLY A 158 11.94 -6.01 -6.23
CA GLY A 158 11.69 -6.64 -7.54
C GLY A 158 12.81 -7.54 -8.08
N SER A 159 14.02 -7.47 -7.50
CA SER A 159 15.12 -8.42 -7.75
C SER A 159 15.08 -9.69 -6.90
N GLU A 160 14.15 -9.78 -5.94
CA GLU A 160 13.99 -10.85 -4.96
C GLU A 160 12.53 -11.36 -4.96
N PRO A 161 12.03 -11.90 -6.10
CA PRO A 161 10.59 -12.16 -6.30
C PRO A 161 9.98 -13.24 -5.40
N THR A 162 10.81 -13.99 -4.67
CA THR A 162 10.38 -15.02 -3.72
C THR A 162 10.54 -14.60 -2.26
N THR A 163 10.91 -13.34 -1.98
CA THR A 163 11.11 -12.82 -0.63
C THR A 163 9.98 -11.86 -0.29
N LEU A 164 8.96 -12.36 0.40
CA LEU A 164 7.90 -11.54 0.99
C LEU A 164 8.45 -10.86 2.25
N ARG A 165 8.30 -9.54 2.32
CA ARG A 165 8.72 -8.75 3.46
C ARG A 165 7.49 -8.24 4.19
N ASN A 166 7.44 -8.48 5.50
CA ASN A 166 6.37 -8.06 6.38
C ASN A 166 6.99 -7.31 7.55
N THR A 167 6.47 -6.13 7.84
CA THR A 167 7.10 -5.23 8.82
C THR A 167 6.05 -4.53 9.66
N VAL A 168 6.37 -4.30 10.93
CA VAL A 168 5.66 -3.35 11.78
C VAL A 168 6.65 -2.31 12.30
N HIS A 169 6.35 -1.04 12.09
CA HIS A 169 7.11 0.07 12.64
C HIS A 169 6.41 0.58 13.89
N SER A 170 7.17 0.84 14.96
CA SER A 170 6.62 1.33 16.24
C SER A 170 7.58 2.27 16.94
N GLN A 171 7.04 3.21 17.73
CA GLN A 171 7.80 4.05 18.65
C GLN A 171 8.04 3.41 20.02
N VAL A 172 7.30 2.35 20.34
CA VAL A 172 7.21 1.81 21.71
C VAL A 172 7.97 0.50 21.84
N SER A 173 7.83 -0.40 20.87
CA SER A 173 8.37 -1.76 20.99
C SER A 173 8.62 -2.44 19.66
N GLY A 174 9.60 -3.33 19.64
CA GLY A 174 9.91 -4.24 18.55
C GLY A 174 11.19 -5.01 18.87
N ASP A 175 11.40 -6.13 18.19
CA ASP A 175 12.56 -7.00 18.37
C ASP A 175 13.86 -6.34 17.88
N GLN A 176 13.74 -5.39 16.95
CA GLN A 176 14.86 -4.61 16.43
C GLN A 176 14.68 -3.13 16.78
N LYS A 177 15.76 -2.48 17.18
CA LYS A 177 15.81 -1.03 17.43
C LYS A 177 16.57 -0.34 16.31
N VAL A 178 15.89 0.51 15.55
CA VAL A 178 16.44 1.25 14.40
C VAL A 178 17.17 2.50 14.88
N ASP A 179 16.50 3.29 15.71
CA ASP A 179 17.07 4.50 16.31
C ASP A 179 16.58 4.72 17.75
N ALA A 180 16.76 5.92 18.31
CA ALA A 180 16.36 6.23 19.69
C ALA A 180 14.87 5.95 19.99
N THR A 181 14.00 6.15 19.00
CA THR A 181 12.53 6.18 19.10
C THR A 181 11.83 5.30 18.07
N HIS A 182 12.55 4.47 17.31
CA HIS A 182 11.96 3.62 16.27
C HIS A 182 12.41 2.17 16.42
N TYR A 183 11.43 1.28 16.40
CA TYR A 183 11.54 -0.16 16.53
C TYR A 183 10.84 -0.87 15.38
N LEU A 184 11.29 -2.10 15.08
CA LEU A 184 10.72 -2.98 14.08
C LEU A 184 10.47 -4.38 14.64
N ASN A 185 9.37 -5.00 14.23
CA ASN A 185 9.36 -6.45 14.01
C ASN A 185 9.24 -6.68 12.51
N GLU A 186 10.10 -7.52 11.96
CA GLU A 186 10.12 -7.81 10.52
C GLU A 186 10.33 -9.30 10.26
N ALA A 187 9.85 -9.76 9.11
CA ALA A 187 10.17 -11.07 8.57
C ALA A 187 10.40 -11.01 7.06
N ASN A 188 11.48 -11.65 6.63
CA ASN A 188 11.74 -11.95 5.22
C ASN A 188 11.38 -13.42 4.99
N VAL A 189 10.19 -13.68 4.45
CA VAL A 189 9.62 -15.02 4.29
C VAL A 189 9.82 -15.48 2.85
N THR A 190 10.38 -16.69 2.67
CA THR A 190 10.45 -17.31 1.35
C THR A 190 9.07 -17.85 0.95
N VAL A 191 8.53 -17.34 -0.14
CA VAL A 191 7.23 -17.72 -0.72
C VAL A 191 7.39 -18.16 -2.18
N SER A 192 6.30 -18.56 -2.84
CA SER A 192 6.31 -18.73 -4.30
C SER A 192 6.61 -17.40 -5.01
N ASP A 193 7.01 -17.49 -6.27
CA ASP A 193 7.32 -16.32 -7.09
C ASP A 193 6.10 -15.38 -7.19
N MET A 194 6.20 -14.22 -6.54
CA MET A 194 5.15 -13.20 -6.47
C MET A 194 4.92 -12.46 -7.79
N THR A 195 5.75 -12.73 -8.79
CA THR A 195 5.71 -12.10 -10.11
C THR A 195 5.15 -13.02 -11.19
N SER A 196 4.70 -14.21 -10.79
CA SER A 196 4.13 -15.22 -11.68
C SER A 196 2.65 -15.45 -11.35
N GLY A 197 1.81 -14.48 -11.72
CA GLY A 197 0.38 -14.51 -11.46
C GLY A 197 -0.01 -13.90 -10.12
N PHE A 198 -1.31 -13.90 -9.86
CA PHE A 198 -1.89 -13.27 -8.68
C PHE A 198 -1.79 -14.14 -7.43
N HIS A 199 -1.42 -13.50 -6.32
CA HIS A 199 -1.39 -14.05 -4.97
C HIS A 199 -2.21 -13.19 -4.02
N THR A 200 -2.64 -13.76 -2.88
CA THR A 200 -3.24 -12.96 -1.81
C THR A 200 -2.24 -12.65 -0.70
N TYR A 201 -2.27 -11.39 -0.27
CA TYR A 201 -1.42 -10.84 0.79
C TYR A 201 -2.33 -10.28 1.85
N GLY A 202 -2.30 -10.85 3.04
CA GLY A 202 -3.23 -10.48 4.10
C GLY A 202 -2.58 -10.28 5.45
N VAL A 203 -3.25 -9.52 6.31
CA VAL A 203 -2.88 -9.38 7.72
C VAL A 203 -4.15 -9.46 8.58
N ASP A 204 -4.10 -10.28 9.63
CA ASP A 204 -5.03 -10.25 10.75
C ASP A 204 -4.40 -9.43 11.87
N TRP A 205 -4.88 -8.21 12.05
CA TRP A 205 -4.40 -7.29 13.07
C TRP A 205 -5.40 -7.24 14.22
N GLU A 206 -5.02 -7.85 15.33
CA GLU A 206 -5.78 -7.88 16.58
C GLU A 206 -5.10 -7.00 17.66
N PRO A 207 -5.78 -6.70 18.79
CA PRO A 207 -5.19 -5.87 19.84
C PRO A 207 -3.88 -6.40 20.44
N ASP A 208 -3.69 -7.73 20.45
CA ASP A 208 -2.54 -8.37 21.09
C ASP A 208 -1.55 -8.98 20.08
N THR A 209 -2.02 -9.36 18.89
CA THR A 209 -1.23 -10.05 17.87
C THR A 209 -1.51 -9.55 16.47
N ILE A 210 -0.48 -9.53 15.64
CA ILE A 210 -0.55 -9.30 14.20
C ILE A 210 -0.07 -10.57 13.52
N THR A 211 -0.87 -11.15 12.62
CA THR A 211 -0.53 -12.35 11.85
C THR A 211 -0.62 -12.04 10.36
N TRP A 212 0.46 -12.25 9.63
CA TRP A 212 0.51 -12.07 8.18
C TRP A 212 0.25 -13.38 7.46
N TYR A 213 -0.29 -13.27 6.24
CA TYR A 213 -0.69 -14.38 5.40
C TYR A 213 -0.25 -14.18 3.96
N TYR A 214 0.10 -15.29 3.32
CA TYR A 214 0.32 -15.38 1.88
C TYR A 214 -0.47 -16.57 1.34
N ASP A 215 -1.34 -16.34 0.35
CA ASP A 215 -2.29 -17.33 -0.18
C ASP A 215 -3.06 -18.06 0.93
N GLY A 216 -3.54 -17.29 1.91
CA GLY A 216 -4.31 -17.77 3.07
C GLY A 216 -3.51 -18.62 4.07
N GLN A 217 -2.18 -18.75 3.91
CA GLN A 217 -1.31 -19.45 4.86
C GLN A 217 -0.58 -18.46 5.77
N PRO A 218 -0.56 -18.65 7.10
CA PRO A 218 0.15 -17.75 8.01
C PRO A 218 1.66 -17.84 7.78
N THR A 219 2.32 -16.68 7.68
CA THR A 219 3.76 -16.56 7.35
C THR A 219 4.57 -16.02 8.52
N PHE A 220 4.06 -15.00 9.21
CA PHE A 220 4.73 -14.29 10.28
C PHE A 220 3.71 -13.87 11.35
N GLN A 221 4.15 -13.80 12.61
CA GLN A 221 3.34 -13.29 13.71
C GLN A 221 4.22 -12.44 14.63
N ALA A 222 3.70 -11.30 15.05
CA ALA A 222 4.31 -10.41 16.03
C ALA A 222 3.28 -9.97 17.08
N ALA A 223 3.76 -9.51 18.24
CA ALA A 223 2.89 -8.82 19.19
C ALA A 223 2.51 -7.44 18.62
N THR A 224 1.25 -7.04 18.81
CA THR A 224 0.78 -5.70 18.42
C THR A 224 1.43 -4.65 19.32
N PRO A 225 2.20 -3.69 18.78
CA PRO A 225 2.75 -2.61 19.57
C PRO A 225 1.65 -1.73 20.18
N ALA A 226 1.87 -1.20 21.38
CA ALA A 226 0.86 -0.44 22.10
C ALA A 226 0.48 0.90 21.45
N ASP A 227 1.27 1.40 20.50
CA ASP A 227 0.98 2.60 19.70
C ASP A 227 0.19 2.28 18.41
N LEU A 228 -0.02 1.00 18.10
CA LEU A 228 -0.74 0.50 16.93
C LEU A 228 -2.17 0.06 17.31
N ASP A 229 -2.94 1.01 17.84
CA ASP A 229 -4.28 0.84 18.42
C ASP A 229 -5.33 1.86 17.90
N LYS A 230 -5.06 2.46 16.74
CA LYS A 230 -5.81 3.59 16.16
C LYS A 230 -6.21 3.33 14.70
N PRO A 231 -7.21 4.01 14.12
CA PRO A 231 -7.62 3.75 12.75
C PRO A 231 -6.48 3.95 11.76
N MET A 232 -6.31 2.99 10.84
CA MET A 232 -5.30 3.07 9.79
C MET A 232 -5.96 2.99 8.41
N TYR A 233 -5.45 3.77 7.46
CA TYR A 233 -5.84 3.77 6.06
C TYR A 233 -4.88 2.89 5.25
N LEU A 234 -5.30 2.45 4.06
CA LEU A 234 -4.57 1.55 3.19
C LEU A 234 -3.75 2.34 2.16
N GLY A 235 -2.58 1.82 1.75
CA GLY A 235 -1.74 2.45 0.73
C GLY A 235 -1.02 1.48 -0.23
N PRO A 236 -1.68 0.99 -1.29
CA PRO A 236 -0.99 0.26 -2.37
C PRO A 236 -0.10 1.17 -3.24
N VAL A 237 1.09 0.68 -3.59
CA VAL A 237 2.07 1.43 -4.39
C VAL A 237 2.99 0.51 -5.20
N VAL A 238 3.52 1.03 -6.30
CA VAL A 238 4.75 0.53 -6.93
C VAL A 238 5.77 1.67 -6.91
N ALA A 239 6.91 1.50 -6.24
CA ALA A 239 8.02 2.44 -6.31
C ALA A 239 9.03 2.04 -7.40
#